data_AF-A0A7R9JJV6-F1
#
_entry.id   AF-A0A7R9JJV6-F1
#
_cell.length_a   1.000
_cell.length_b   1.000
_cell.length_c   1.000
_cell.angle_alpha   90.00
_cell.angle_beta   90.00
_cell.angle_gamma   90.00
#
_symmetry.space_group_name_H-M   'P 1'
#
loop_
_entity.id
_entity.type
_entity.pdbx_description
1 polymer ?
#
loop_
_entity_poly.entity_id
_entity_poly.type
_entity_poly.pdbx_seq_one_letter_code
_entity_poly.pdbx_strand_id
1 'polypeptide(L)'
;MDVPHIETRWDIRQRRHALSVNLYPHPATLSKVFVEMVKKWGWTSFTIIYEDADGLIRLNELLKMYEPKTNTITIRQLDPESTDHRETLRIIKKSGEENFVLDCSIDHLYEILTQAQQVGLMSDEHSYIITSLDFHTLDLETFQHGGSNITGVRLISPEDALVTSTVSQWVEWIHGIDEEGEVEVEPETLRVSNNIC
;
A
#
# COMPACT_ATOMS: atom_id res chain seq x y z
N MET A 1 13.85 -5.26 36.26
CA MET A 1 14.69 -4.85 35.11
C MET A 1 13.73 -4.38 34.05
N ASP A 2 13.86 -3.12 33.67
CA ASP A 2 13.04 -2.49 32.65
C ASP A 2 13.76 -2.70 31.31
N VAL A 3 13.25 -3.62 30.50
CA VAL A 3 13.85 -3.99 29.21
C VAL A 3 13.25 -3.12 28.12
N PRO A 4 14.06 -2.43 27.29
CA PRO A 4 13.54 -1.65 26.18
C PRO A 4 12.90 -2.55 25.12
N HIS A 5 11.75 -2.13 24.60
CA HIS A 5 10.99 -2.84 23.58
C HIS A 5 11.06 -2.08 22.24
N ILE A 6 11.53 -2.75 21.20
CA ILE A 6 11.57 -2.19 19.84
C ILE A 6 10.49 -2.89 19.02
N GLU A 7 9.62 -2.11 18.41
CA GLU A 7 8.54 -2.58 17.52
C GLU A 7 8.83 -2.12 16.09
N THR A 8 8.46 -2.94 15.11
CA THR A 8 8.62 -2.63 13.68
C THR A 8 7.32 -2.78 12.89
N ARG A 9 6.20 -2.95 13.60
CA ARG A 9 4.88 -3.22 13.00
C ARG A 9 3.93 -2.05 13.15
N TRP A 10 2.93 -2.02 12.28
CA TRP A 10 1.80 -1.13 12.43
C TRP A 10 1.00 -1.43 13.71
N ASP A 11 0.68 -0.38 14.49
CA ASP A 11 -0.20 -0.47 15.65
C ASP A 11 -1.15 0.74 15.68
N ILE A 12 -2.46 0.46 15.71
CA ILE A 12 -3.54 1.45 15.84
C ILE A 12 -3.37 2.29 17.11
N ARG A 13 -2.84 1.67 18.17
CA ARG A 13 -2.68 2.25 19.49
C ARG A 13 -1.20 2.39 19.82
N GLN A 14 -0.38 2.91 18.88
CA GLN A 14 1.00 3.35 19.17
C GLN A 14 1.03 4.26 20.42
N ARG A 15 1.09 3.65 21.60
CA ARG A 15 1.14 4.29 22.90
C ARG A 15 2.60 4.50 23.15
N ARG A 16 2.97 5.75 23.40
CA ARG A 16 4.32 6.08 23.84
C ARG A 16 4.51 5.48 25.23
N HIS A 17 5.04 4.26 25.31
CA HIS A 17 5.55 3.73 26.55
C HIS A 17 6.96 4.28 26.76
N ALA A 18 7.32 4.60 28.01
CA ALA A 18 8.63 5.19 28.32
C ALA A 18 9.82 4.29 27.91
N LEU A 19 9.56 3.02 27.62
CA LEU A 19 10.54 2.01 27.27
C LEU A 19 10.23 1.32 25.93
N SER A 20 9.30 1.84 25.11
CA SER A 20 9.06 1.30 23.77
C SER A 20 9.30 2.33 22.67
N VAL A 21 9.92 1.88 21.58
CA VAL A 21 10.10 2.66 20.35
C VAL A 21 9.59 1.82 19.19
N ASN A 22 8.68 2.40 18.40
CA ASN A 22 8.19 1.78 17.18
C ASN A 22 8.80 2.49 15.97
N LEU A 23 9.48 1.73 15.11
CA LEU A 23 10.13 2.22 13.89
C LEU A 23 9.17 2.29 12.70
N TYR A 24 8.00 1.67 12.79
CA TYR A 24 6.97 1.75 11.76
C TYR A 24 6.40 3.19 11.69
N PRO A 25 6.22 3.77 10.48
CA PRO A 25 5.70 5.13 10.35
C PRO A 25 4.36 5.30 11.04
N HIS A 26 4.24 6.36 11.83
CA HIS A 26 2.99 6.64 12.55
C HIS A 26 1.81 6.78 11.55
N PRO A 27 0.65 6.13 11.79
CA PRO A 27 -0.44 6.07 10.82
C PRO A 27 -0.91 7.45 10.36
N ALA A 28 -1.06 8.40 11.30
CA ALA A 28 -1.46 9.77 10.98
C ALA A 28 -0.45 10.52 10.08
N THR A 29 0.82 10.14 10.07
CA THR A 29 1.81 10.71 9.15
C THR A 29 1.62 10.14 7.74
N LEU A 30 1.41 8.82 7.62
CA LEU A 30 1.10 8.18 6.34
C LEU A 30 -0.19 8.74 5.74
N SER A 31 -1.26 8.88 6.54
CA SER A 31 -2.52 9.46 6.07
C SER A 31 -2.33 10.87 5.50
N LYS A 32 -1.48 11.69 6.13
CA LYS A 32 -1.16 13.05 5.64
C LYS A 32 -0.42 13.03 4.31
N VAL A 33 0.48 12.07 4.10
CA VAL A 33 1.17 11.92 2.81
C VAL A 33 0.15 11.68 1.70
N PHE A 34 -0.81 10.76 1.90
CA PHE A 34 -1.85 10.51 0.90
C PHE A 34 -2.76 11.73 0.68
N VAL A 35 -3.10 12.47 1.74
CA VAL A 35 -3.83 13.75 1.64
C VAL A 35 -3.10 14.75 0.74
N GLU A 36 -1.78 14.91 0.93
CA GLU A 36 -0.99 15.83 0.12
C GLU A 36 -0.80 15.32 -1.32
N MET A 37 -0.76 14.00 -1.54
CA MET A 37 -0.80 13.43 -2.88
C MET A 37 -2.11 13.78 -3.59
N VAL A 38 -3.27 13.47 -2.99
CA VAL A 38 -4.59 13.79 -3.57
C VAL A 38 -4.70 15.29 -3.91
N LYS A 39 -4.23 16.18 -3.04
CA LYS A 39 -4.19 17.64 -3.29
C LYS A 39 -3.26 18.00 -4.44
N LYS A 40 -2.05 17.44 -4.49
CA LYS A 40 -1.06 17.73 -5.54
C LYS A 40 -1.55 17.31 -6.93
N TRP A 41 -2.31 16.23 -7.00
CA TRP A 41 -2.93 15.75 -8.23
C TRP A 41 -4.25 16.47 -8.56
N GLY A 42 -4.73 17.34 -7.67
CA GLY A 42 -5.93 18.15 -7.91
C GLY A 42 -7.23 17.34 -7.92
N TRP A 43 -7.28 16.20 -7.24
CA TRP A 43 -8.46 15.33 -7.21
C TRP A 43 -9.58 15.96 -6.38
N THR A 44 -10.71 16.24 -7.02
CA THR A 44 -11.95 16.73 -6.37
C THR A 44 -12.97 15.62 -6.13
N SER A 45 -12.87 14.49 -6.84
CA SER A 45 -13.72 13.32 -6.66
C SER A 45 -12.86 12.07 -6.71
N PHE A 46 -13.01 11.20 -5.72
CA PHE A 46 -12.32 9.90 -5.70
C PHE A 46 -13.07 8.88 -4.85
N THR A 47 -12.81 7.60 -5.13
CA THR A 47 -13.33 6.48 -4.35
C THR A 47 -12.23 5.82 -3.53
N ILE A 48 -12.48 5.65 -2.24
CA ILE A 48 -11.62 4.86 -1.34
C ILE A 48 -12.14 3.42 -1.35
N ILE A 49 -11.27 2.50 -1.76
CA ILE A 49 -11.48 1.07 -1.74
C ILE A 49 -10.61 0.50 -0.64
N TYR A 50 -11.20 -0.18 0.34
CA TYR A 50 -10.47 -0.77 1.45
C TYR A 50 -10.88 -2.21 1.70
N GLU A 51 -9.92 -3.02 2.15
CA GLU A 51 -10.12 -4.42 2.52
C GLU A 51 -10.65 -4.55 3.96
N ASP A 52 -9.86 -4.07 4.92
CA ASP A 52 -10.15 -4.23 6.35
C ASP A 52 -10.66 -2.94 7.01
N ALA A 53 -11.42 -3.08 8.10
CA ALA A 53 -11.84 -1.94 8.94
C ALA A 53 -10.65 -1.10 9.44
N ASP A 54 -9.50 -1.75 9.63
CA ASP A 54 -8.22 -1.12 9.99
C ASP A 54 -7.68 -0.19 8.89
N GLY A 55 -8.00 -0.46 7.63
CA GLY A 55 -7.72 0.40 6.48
C GLY A 55 -8.37 1.77 6.60
N LEU A 56 -9.62 1.84 7.06
CA LEU A 56 -10.29 3.12 7.31
C LEU A 56 -9.59 3.94 8.39
N ILE A 57 -9.04 3.29 9.41
CA ILE A 57 -8.28 3.96 10.48
C ILE A 57 -6.99 4.55 9.89
N ARG A 58 -6.30 3.82 9.01
CA ARG A 58 -5.12 4.32 8.27
C ARG A 58 -5.46 5.49 7.35
N LEU A 59 -6.69 5.58 6.85
CA LEU A 59 -7.13 6.64 5.93
C LEU A 59 -7.96 7.73 6.61
N ASN A 60 -7.98 7.79 7.94
CA ASN A 60 -8.81 8.74 8.69
C ASN A 60 -8.55 10.21 8.28
N GLU A 61 -7.30 10.61 8.02
CA GLU A 61 -7.03 12.00 7.57
C GLU A 61 -7.55 12.28 6.15
N LEU A 62 -7.58 11.28 5.26
CA LEU A 62 -8.21 11.43 3.94
C LEU A 62 -9.72 11.61 4.06
N LEU A 63 -10.37 10.85 4.95
CA LEU A 63 -11.80 10.97 5.20
C LEU A 63 -12.19 12.37 5.71
N LYS A 64 -11.30 13.01 6.48
CA LYS A 64 -11.49 14.40 6.95
C LYS A 64 -11.40 15.45 5.85
N MET A 65 -10.87 15.12 4.67
CA MET A 65 -10.89 16.02 3.51
C MET A 65 -12.28 16.12 2.87
N TYR A 66 -13.21 15.25 3.26
CA TYR A 66 -14.57 15.32 2.77
C TYR A 66 -15.18 16.67 3.13
N GLU A 67 -15.49 17.45 2.10
CA GLU A 67 -16.17 18.72 2.25
C GLU A 67 -17.30 18.76 1.19
N PRO A 68 -18.58 18.78 1.62
CA PRO A 68 -19.74 18.59 0.73
C PRO A 68 -19.86 19.56 -0.46
N LYS A 69 -19.06 20.63 -0.49
CA LYS A 69 -19.09 21.67 -1.52
C LYS A 69 -17.93 21.58 -2.51
N THR A 70 -16.88 20.82 -2.19
CA THR A 70 -15.60 20.86 -2.91
C THR A 70 -15.10 19.47 -3.26
N ASN A 71 -15.25 18.49 -2.36
CA ASN A 71 -14.72 17.15 -2.52
C ASN A 71 -15.80 16.07 -2.34
N THR A 72 -15.93 15.18 -3.32
CA THR A 72 -16.79 14.00 -3.23
C THR A 72 -15.92 12.79 -2.91
N ILE A 73 -16.16 12.16 -1.75
CA ILE A 73 -15.45 10.96 -1.34
C ILE A 73 -16.46 9.83 -1.23
N THR A 74 -16.31 8.81 -2.09
CA THR A 74 -17.09 7.58 -2.02
C THR A 74 -16.28 6.51 -1.33
N ILE A 75 -16.90 5.73 -0.45
CA ILE A 75 -16.22 4.68 0.32
C ILE A 75 -16.82 3.33 -0.08
N ARG A 76 -15.95 2.36 -0.42
CA ARG A 76 -16.33 1.01 -0.79
C ARG A 76 -15.44 0.00 -0.08
N GLN A 77 -16.06 -0.96 0.58
CA GLN A 77 -15.37 -2.09 1.18
C GLN A 77 -15.28 -3.24 0.17
N LEU A 78 -14.12 -3.87 0.06
CA LEU A 78 -13.98 -5.17 -0.59
C LEU A 78 -14.44 -6.25 0.37
N ASP A 79 -15.14 -7.26 -0.13
CA ASP A 79 -15.59 -8.36 0.71
C ASP A 79 -14.38 -9.19 1.18
N PRO A 80 -14.03 -9.18 2.48
CA PRO A 80 -12.82 -9.84 2.97
C PRO A 80 -12.88 -11.36 2.88
N GLU A 81 -14.08 -11.94 2.77
CA GLU A 81 -14.28 -13.40 2.70
C GLU A 81 -14.43 -13.90 1.25
N SER A 82 -14.58 -12.99 0.29
CA SER A 82 -14.75 -13.34 -1.12
C SER A 82 -13.45 -13.16 -1.87
N THR A 83 -13.08 -14.14 -2.69
CA THR A 83 -11.99 -14.01 -3.66
C THR A 83 -12.42 -13.33 -4.95
N ASP A 84 -13.72 -13.13 -5.18
CA ASP A 84 -14.26 -12.39 -6.32
C ASP A 84 -14.82 -11.04 -5.88
N HIS A 85 -14.11 -9.97 -6.24
CA HIS A 85 -14.49 -8.58 -5.99
C HIS A 85 -15.07 -7.89 -7.24
N ARG A 86 -15.23 -8.62 -8.36
CA ARG A 86 -15.69 -8.03 -9.63
C ARG A 86 -17.05 -7.36 -9.52
N GLU A 87 -17.92 -7.82 -8.62
CA GLU A 87 -19.23 -7.19 -8.40
C GLU A 87 -19.08 -5.78 -7.81
N THR A 88 -18.30 -5.63 -6.74
CA THR A 88 -17.98 -4.33 -6.14
C THR A 88 -17.29 -3.41 -7.15
N LEU A 89 -16.33 -3.94 -7.91
CA LEU A 89 -15.64 -3.19 -8.97
C LEU A 89 -16.59 -2.76 -10.10
N ARG A 90 -17.59 -3.58 -10.48
CA ARG A 90 -18.62 -3.18 -11.46
C ARG A 90 -19.51 -2.05 -10.92
N ILE A 91 -19.82 -2.05 -9.63
CA ILE A 91 -20.58 -0.96 -9.00
C ILE A 91 -19.77 0.33 -9.03
N ILE A 92 -18.47 0.26 -8.76
CA ILE A 92 -17.55 1.40 -8.85
C ILE A 92 -17.44 1.90 -10.30
N LYS A 93 -17.30 1.00 -11.28
CA LYS A 93 -17.30 1.40 -12.69
C LYS A 93 -18.58 2.12 -13.10
N LYS A 94 -19.73 1.70 -12.59
CA LYS A 94 -21.02 2.35 -12.84
C LYS A 94 -21.15 3.73 -12.20
N SER A 95 -20.38 4.05 -11.15
CA SER A 95 -20.38 5.40 -10.58
C SER A 95 -19.64 6.41 -11.45
N GLY A 96 -18.82 5.96 -12.40
CA GLY A 96 -18.06 6.85 -13.30
C GLY A 96 -16.94 7.60 -12.62
N GLU A 97 -16.43 7.07 -11.50
CA GLU A 97 -15.28 7.65 -10.80
C GLU A 97 -13.99 7.22 -11.50
N GLU A 98 -13.08 8.17 -11.70
CA GLU A 98 -11.81 7.95 -12.40
C GLU A 98 -10.64 7.76 -11.42
N ASN A 99 -10.78 8.28 -10.20
CA ASN A 99 -9.72 8.31 -9.21
C ASN A 99 -9.99 7.35 -8.05
N PHE A 100 -9.01 6.53 -7.71
CA PHE A 100 -9.12 5.50 -6.69
C PHE A 100 -7.99 5.57 -5.68
N VAL A 101 -8.33 5.45 -4.40
CA VAL A 101 -7.37 5.16 -3.33
C VAL A 101 -7.62 3.73 -2.90
N LEU A 102 -6.66 2.84 -3.13
CA LEU A 102 -6.76 1.41 -2.83
C LEU A 102 -5.91 1.06 -1.62
N ASP A 103 -6.57 0.58 -0.57
CA ASP A 103 -5.96 0.07 0.65
C ASP A 103 -6.28 -1.42 0.82
N CYS A 104 -5.28 -2.24 0.50
CA CYS A 104 -5.33 -3.68 0.65
C CYS A 104 -3.95 -4.23 1.00
N SER A 105 -3.92 -5.44 1.49
CA SER A 105 -2.70 -6.21 1.68
C SER A 105 -1.97 -6.43 0.36
N ILE A 106 -0.65 -6.61 0.43
CA ILE A 106 0.17 -6.86 -0.77
C ILE A 106 -0.21 -8.19 -1.44
N ASP A 107 -0.64 -9.17 -0.65
CA ASP A 107 -0.98 -10.51 -1.12
C ASP A 107 -2.26 -10.51 -1.97
N HIS A 108 -3.26 -9.68 -1.62
CA HIS A 108 -4.50 -9.57 -2.40
C HIS A 108 -4.46 -8.49 -3.49
N LEU A 109 -3.52 -7.53 -3.40
CA LEU A 109 -3.44 -6.39 -4.33
C LEU A 109 -3.32 -6.83 -5.79
N TYR A 110 -2.49 -7.84 -6.09
CA TYR A 110 -2.32 -8.34 -7.46
C TYR A 110 -3.62 -8.91 -8.03
N GLU A 111 -4.35 -9.69 -7.24
CA GLU A 111 -5.63 -10.28 -7.66
C GLU A 111 -6.70 -9.20 -7.86
N ILE A 112 -6.77 -8.21 -6.98
CA ILE A 112 -7.69 -7.07 -7.08
C ILE A 112 -7.43 -6.27 -8.36
N LEU A 113 -6.16 -5.96 -8.66
CA LEU A 113 -5.79 -5.25 -9.89
C LEU A 113 -6.12 -6.06 -11.15
N THR A 114 -5.87 -7.39 -11.11
CA THR A 114 -6.26 -8.30 -12.21
C THR A 114 -7.76 -8.27 -12.45
N GLN A 115 -8.57 -8.29 -11.39
CA GLN A 115 -10.02 -8.22 -11.50
C GLN A 115 -10.49 -6.83 -11.97
N ALA A 116 -9.83 -5.75 -11.53
CA ALA A 116 -10.09 -4.39 -12.01
C ALA A 116 -9.83 -4.27 -13.52
N GLN A 117 -8.76 -4.89 -14.02
CA GLN A 117 -8.46 -4.95 -15.45
C GLN A 117 -9.56 -5.68 -16.23
N GLN A 118 -10.03 -6.83 -15.73
CA GLN A 118 -11.10 -7.61 -16.37
C GLN A 118 -12.45 -6.86 -16.41
N VAL A 119 -12.73 -6.04 -15.40
CA VAL A 119 -13.92 -5.18 -15.36
C VAL A 119 -13.74 -3.92 -16.22
N GLY A 120 -12.52 -3.61 -16.65
CA GLY A 120 -12.16 -2.44 -17.45
C GLY A 120 -12.16 -1.17 -16.60
N LEU A 121 -11.56 -1.24 -15.42
CA LEU A 121 -11.18 -0.11 -14.56
C LEU A 121 -9.68 0.20 -14.64
N MET A 122 -8.94 -0.47 -15.53
CA MET A 122 -7.52 -0.23 -15.79
C MET A 122 -7.37 0.32 -17.22
N SER A 123 -7.79 1.57 -17.41
CA SER A 123 -7.60 2.33 -18.65
C SER A 123 -6.91 3.67 -18.37
N ASP A 124 -6.57 4.43 -19.40
CA ASP A 124 -5.86 5.71 -19.34
C ASP A 124 -6.61 6.81 -18.60
N GLU A 125 -7.94 6.71 -18.48
CA GLU A 125 -8.73 7.64 -17.67
C GLU A 125 -8.60 7.36 -16.16
N HIS A 126 -8.16 6.17 -15.76
CA HIS A 126 -8.17 5.77 -14.37
C HIS A 126 -6.83 6.02 -13.66
N SER A 127 -6.90 6.59 -12.47
CA SER A 127 -5.74 6.86 -11.62
C SER A 127 -5.88 6.20 -10.25
N TYR A 128 -4.84 5.50 -9.82
CA TYR A 128 -4.78 4.72 -8.59
C TYR A 128 -3.70 5.24 -7.66
N ILE A 129 -4.05 5.47 -6.40
CA ILE A 129 -3.11 5.63 -5.30
C ILE A 129 -3.18 4.37 -4.45
N ILE A 130 -2.09 3.62 -4.38
CA ILE A 130 -1.96 2.41 -3.57
C ILE A 130 -1.31 2.79 -2.24
N THR A 131 -1.96 2.41 -1.14
CA THR A 131 -1.50 2.77 0.20
C THR A 131 -0.47 1.79 0.76
N SER A 132 -0.38 0.59 0.18
CA SER A 132 0.60 -0.43 0.56
C SER A 132 2.03 0.03 0.22
N LEU A 133 2.88 0.08 1.24
CA LEU A 133 4.30 0.47 1.12
C LEU A 133 5.13 -0.56 0.35
N ASP A 134 4.63 -1.80 0.30
CA ASP A 134 5.26 -2.94 -0.36
C ASP A 134 4.82 -3.12 -1.81
N PHE A 135 4.01 -2.18 -2.34
CA PHE A 135 3.53 -2.18 -3.73
C PHE A 135 4.65 -2.39 -4.76
N HIS A 136 5.83 -1.83 -4.49
CA HIS A 136 7.01 -1.94 -5.34
C HIS A 136 7.51 -3.38 -5.54
N THR A 137 7.07 -4.32 -4.70
CA THR A 137 7.46 -5.74 -4.79
C THR A 137 6.54 -6.57 -5.68
N LEU A 138 5.50 -5.97 -6.27
CA LEU A 138 4.64 -6.64 -7.23
C LEU A 138 5.20 -6.53 -8.65
N ASP A 139 5.09 -7.63 -9.39
CA ASP A 139 5.26 -7.61 -10.83
C ASP A 139 4.02 -6.99 -11.50
N LEU A 140 4.24 -5.87 -12.19
CA LEU A 140 3.19 -5.09 -12.86
C LEU A 140 3.27 -5.19 -14.39
N GLU A 141 4.08 -6.10 -14.94
CA GLU A 141 4.25 -6.25 -16.38
C GLU A 141 2.89 -6.45 -17.10
N THR A 142 1.96 -7.15 -16.46
CA THR A 142 0.60 -7.39 -16.99
C THR A 142 -0.26 -6.13 -17.07
N PHE A 143 0.00 -5.12 -16.22
CA PHE A 143 -0.80 -3.89 -16.12
C PHE A 143 -0.23 -2.73 -16.93
N GLN A 144 1.02 -2.80 -17.37
CA GLN A 144 1.71 -1.71 -18.08
C GLN A 144 1.00 -1.29 -19.38
N HIS A 145 0.28 -2.21 -20.02
CA HIS A 145 -0.43 -1.96 -21.28
C HIS A 145 -1.82 -1.33 -21.08
N GLY A 146 -2.31 -1.24 -19.84
CA GLY A 146 -3.61 -0.65 -19.53
C GLY A 146 -3.64 0.87 -19.68
N GLY A 147 -2.49 1.55 -19.63
CA GLY A 147 -2.41 3.02 -19.70
C GLY A 147 -2.84 3.74 -18.42
N SER A 148 -3.34 3.02 -17.42
CA SER A 148 -3.71 3.56 -16.12
C SER A 148 -2.53 4.12 -15.33
N ASN A 149 -2.76 5.21 -14.61
CA ASN A 149 -1.74 5.78 -13.73
C ASN A 149 -1.80 5.10 -12.37
N ILE A 150 -0.73 4.40 -11.98
CA ILE A 150 -0.63 3.77 -10.65
C ILE A 150 0.49 4.45 -9.87
N THR A 151 0.14 4.97 -8.70
CA THR A 151 1.07 5.69 -7.81
C THR A 151 1.11 5.00 -6.45
N GLY A 152 2.31 4.78 -5.93
CA GLY A 152 2.53 4.24 -4.58
C GLY A 152 3.57 5.06 -3.82
N VAL A 153 3.79 4.69 -2.55
CA VAL A 153 4.83 5.26 -1.69
C VAL A 153 5.81 4.16 -1.31
N ARG A 154 7.11 4.41 -1.46
CA ARG A 154 8.18 3.49 -1.05
C ARG A 154 9.03 4.16 0.02
N LEU A 155 9.28 3.46 1.13
CA LEU A 155 10.14 3.97 2.20
C LEU A 155 11.63 3.75 1.91
N ILE A 156 11.95 2.63 1.27
CA ILE A 156 13.33 2.21 1.01
C ILE A 156 13.74 2.76 -0.35
N SER A 157 14.91 3.40 -0.41
CA SER A 157 15.52 3.79 -1.68
C SER A 157 16.50 2.70 -2.13
N PRO A 158 16.23 1.95 -3.21
CA PRO A 158 17.13 0.90 -3.70
C PRO A 158 18.42 1.47 -4.30
N GLU A 159 18.41 2.75 -4.69
CA GLU A 159 19.57 3.48 -5.21
C GLU A 159 20.53 3.94 -4.10
N ASP A 160 20.14 3.82 -2.82
CA ASP A 160 21.01 4.22 -1.71
C ASP A 160 22.14 3.19 -1.53
N ALA A 161 23.38 3.66 -1.60
CA ALA A 161 24.57 2.83 -1.46
C ALA A 161 24.59 2.02 -0.14
N LEU A 162 24.04 2.58 0.95
CA LEU A 162 23.92 1.87 2.21
C LEU A 162 22.96 0.68 2.08
N VAL A 163 21.80 0.87 1.46
CA VAL A 163 20.81 -0.18 1.24
C VAL A 163 21.40 -1.26 0.34
N THR A 164 21.99 -0.89 -0.80
CA THR A 164 22.62 -1.85 -1.72
C THR A 164 23.69 -2.67 -1.01
N SER A 165 24.60 -2.02 -0.27
CA SER A 165 25.69 -2.72 0.43
C SER A 165 25.20 -3.68 1.51
N THR A 166 24.09 -3.32 2.18
CA THR A 166 23.49 -4.14 3.25
C THR A 166 22.77 -5.34 2.66
N VAL A 167 22.05 -5.16 1.55
CA VAL A 167 21.39 -6.27 0.84
C VAL A 167 22.41 -7.24 0.28
N SER A 168 23.48 -6.76 -0.37
CA SER A 168 24.53 -7.64 -0.88
C SER A 168 25.19 -8.49 0.23
N GLN A 169 25.52 -7.87 1.37
CA GLN A 169 26.06 -8.61 2.52
C GLN A 169 25.07 -9.63 3.09
N TRP A 170 23.77 -9.30 3.11
CA TRP A 170 22.74 -10.22 3.58
C TRP A 170 22.58 -11.42 2.65
N VAL A 171 22.56 -11.19 1.34
CA VAL A 171 22.49 -12.23 0.31
C VAL A 171 23.72 -13.14 0.38
N GLU A 172 24.93 -12.57 0.49
CA GLU A 172 26.18 -13.34 0.69
C GLU A 172 26.11 -14.21 1.96
N TRP A 173 25.56 -13.68 3.06
CA TRP A 173 25.39 -14.43 4.30
C TRP A 173 24.39 -15.58 4.16
N ILE A 174 23.26 -15.38 3.47
CA ILE A 174 22.26 -16.43 3.21
C ILE A 174 22.86 -17.55 2.36
N HIS A 175 23.55 -17.22 1.27
CA HIS A 175 24.20 -18.21 0.41
C HIS A 175 25.34 -18.97 1.11
N GLY A 176 25.95 -18.37 2.14
CA GLY A 176 26.93 -19.06 2.99
C GLY A 176 26.29 -20.08 3.95
N ILE A 177 24.98 -20.07 4.14
CA ILE A 177 24.22 -20.95 5.04
C ILE A 177 23.48 -22.05 4.27
N ASP A 178 22.92 -21.72 3.10
CA ASP A 178 22.13 -22.65 2.28
C ASP A 178 22.83 -22.94 0.93
N GLU A 179 23.41 -24.14 0.76
CA GLU A 179 24.01 -24.60 -0.51
C GLU A 179 22.96 -24.93 -1.61
N GLU A 180 21.67 -25.01 -1.27
CA GLU A 180 20.59 -25.46 -2.18
C GLU A 180 19.49 -24.42 -2.45
N GLY A 181 19.58 -23.20 -1.89
CA GLY A 181 18.57 -22.15 -2.05
C GLY A 181 19.09 -20.89 -2.77
N GLU A 182 18.71 -20.70 -4.03
CA GLU A 182 18.83 -19.40 -4.69
C GLU A 182 17.79 -18.43 -4.09
N VAL A 183 18.13 -17.77 -2.99
CA VAL A 183 17.34 -16.65 -2.48
C VAL A 183 17.78 -15.38 -3.21
N GLU A 184 17.15 -15.07 -4.34
CA GLU A 184 17.32 -13.78 -5.03
C GLU A 184 16.60 -12.68 -4.26
N VAL A 185 17.29 -12.04 -3.30
CA VAL A 185 16.81 -10.80 -2.67
C VAL A 185 17.48 -9.62 -3.36
N GLU A 186 16.69 -8.76 -3.97
CA GLU A 186 17.16 -7.52 -4.56
C GLU A 186 16.74 -6.33 -3.67
N PRO A 187 17.46 -5.19 -3.71
CA PRO A 187 17.05 -3.99 -2.99
C PRO A 187 15.63 -3.51 -3.33
N GLU A 188 15.15 -3.85 -4.53
CA GLU A 188 13.82 -3.51 -5.04
C GLU A 188 12.72 -4.48 -4.58
N THR A 189 13.07 -5.64 -4.02
CA THR A 189 12.10 -6.62 -3.53
C THR A 189 11.95 -6.61 -2.01
N LEU A 190 12.59 -5.66 -1.32
CA LEU A 190 12.56 -5.51 0.13
C LEU A 190 11.18 -5.10 0.65
N ARG A 191 10.49 -6.03 1.29
CA ARG A 191 9.22 -5.76 1.99
C ARG A 191 9.47 -5.19 3.39
N VAL A 192 8.62 -4.27 3.82
CA VAL A 192 8.58 -3.67 5.16
C VAL A 192 7.86 -4.58 6.18
N SER A 193 7.53 -5.82 5.78
CA SER A 193 6.69 -6.85 6.41
C SER A 193 6.18 -6.59 7.85
N ASN A 194 4.85 -6.72 8.02
CA ASN A 194 4.15 -6.71 9.31
C ASN A 194 4.21 -8.05 10.07
N ASN A 195 4.85 -9.09 9.53
CA ASN A 195 4.90 -10.43 10.12
C ASN A 195 6.34 -10.91 10.25
N ILE A 196 6.97 -10.59 11.38
CA ILE A 196 8.05 -11.39 11.95
C ILE A 196 7.79 -11.51 13.45
N CYS A 197 7.17 -12.63 13.84
CA CYS A 197 7.30 -13.27 15.16
C CYS A 197 7.20 -14.78 14.93
#